data_AF-A0A935T8A8-F1
#
_entry.id   AF-A0A935T8A8-F1
#
_cell.length_a   1.000
_cell.length_b   1.000
_cell.length_c   1.000
_cell.angle_alpha   90.00
_cell.angle_beta   90.00
_cell.angle_gamma   90.00
#
_symmetry.space_group_name_H-M   'P 1'
#
loop_
_entity.id
_entity.type
_entity.pdbx_description
1 polymer ?
#
loop_
_entity_poly.entity_id
_entity_poly.type
_entity_poly.pdbx_seq_one_letter_code
_entity_poly.pdbx_strand_id
1 'polypeptide(L)'
;MEQLKYAMHQEWHVAINMHQDGKIGTPELKRWMYEALKMASEVPRMALLIGMERHGELPKEHRQCSLSPADPIPDNHLQCCLGVQCSKCPHLLALDRMERVTPDDIDTAKAWTCAAHIAFEGGDRMNEGYLLTVSDRMFWDRVCESLGEAM
;
A
#
# COMPACT_ATOMS: atom_id res chain seq x y z
N MET A 1 12.42 -2.53 8.74
CA MET A 1 11.51 -1.77 9.64
C MET A 1 10.52 -2.75 10.24
N GLU A 2 10.27 -2.69 11.55
CA GLU A 2 9.31 -3.60 12.18
C GLU A 2 7.87 -3.11 11.96
N GLN A 3 6.96 -4.04 11.74
CA GLN A 3 5.53 -3.76 11.74
C GLN A 3 5.06 -3.40 13.15
N LEU A 4 4.03 -2.55 13.26
CA LEU A 4 3.37 -2.28 14.53
C LEU A 4 2.94 -3.58 15.21
N LYS A 5 3.24 -3.71 16.50
CA LYS A 5 2.74 -4.83 17.31
C LYS A 5 1.21 -4.75 17.37
N TYR A 6 0.55 -5.91 17.31
CA TYR A 6 -0.91 -6.00 17.34
C TYR A 6 -1.54 -5.19 18.48
N ALA A 7 -1.01 -5.34 19.70
CA ALA A 7 -1.50 -4.59 20.87
C ALA A 7 -1.42 -3.07 20.65
N MET A 8 -0.30 -2.56 20.12
CA MET A 8 -0.15 -1.13 19.84
C MET A 8 -1.13 -0.65 18.77
N HIS A 9 -1.31 -1.41 17.69
CA HIS A 9 -2.27 -1.09 16.65
C HIS A 9 -3.71 -1.02 17.20
N GLN A 10 -4.11 -2.02 18.00
CA GLN A 10 -5.44 -2.09 18.59
C GLN A 10 -5.70 -0.93 19.55
N GLU A 11 -4.78 -0.66 20.49
CA GLU A 11 -4.95 0.43 21.46
C GLU A 11 -4.99 1.80 20.77
N TRP A 12 -4.18 2.01 19.72
CA TRP A 12 -4.25 3.23 18.92
C TRP A 12 -5.60 3.37 18.21
N HIS A 13 -6.07 2.30 17.55
CA HIS A 13 -7.39 2.30 16.92
C HIS A 13 -8.52 2.62 17.91
N VAL A 14 -8.51 1.98 19.09
CA VAL A 14 -9.52 2.22 20.15
C VAL A 14 -9.46 3.66 20.64
N ALA A 15 -8.26 4.22 20.86
CA ALA A 15 -8.11 5.61 21.28
C ALA A 15 -8.69 6.60 20.24
N ILE A 16 -8.50 6.33 18.94
CA ILE A 16 -9.14 7.12 17.88
C ILE A 16 -10.66 7.02 17.99
N ASN A 17 -11.21 5.80 18.09
CA ASN A 17 -12.66 5.58 18.20
C ASN A 17 -13.27 6.28 19.42
N MET A 18 -12.57 6.29 20.56
CA MET A 18 -13.04 6.94 21.79
C MET A 18 -13.00 8.47 21.69
N HIS A 19 -12.03 9.02 20.96
CA HIS A 19 -11.93 10.47 20.74
C HIS A 19 -12.96 10.97 19.71
N GLN A 20 -13.30 10.13 18.73
CA GLN A 20 -14.05 10.53 17.56
C GLN A 20 -15.56 10.46 17.80
N ASP A 21 -16.19 11.63 17.88
CA ASP A 21 -17.64 11.82 18.08
C ASP A 21 -18.38 12.24 16.79
N GLY A 22 -17.62 12.54 15.73
CA GLY A 22 -18.15 12.99 14.43
C GLY A 22 -18.82 11.89 13.61
N LYS A 23 -19.77 12.28 12.75
CA LYS A 23 -20.43 11.38 11.78
C LYS A 23 -19.66 11.32 10.47
N ILE A 24 -19.88 10.26 9.69
CA ILE A 24 -19.34 10.17 8.32
C ILE A 24 -19.75 11.43 7.52
N GLY A 25 -18.76 12.13 6.96
CA GLY A 25 -18.98 13.31 6.14
C GLY A 25 -19.00 14.64 6.89
N THR A 26 -18.76 14.65 8.21
CA THR A 26 -18.72 15.88 9.00
C THR A 26 -17.27 16.31 9.32
N PRO A 27 -16.98 17.62 9.49
CA PRO A 27 -15.64 18.10 9.82
C PRO A 27 -15.09 17.63 11.18
N GLU A 28 -15.97 17.18 12.07
CA GLU A 28 -15.64 16.61 13.38
C GLU A 28 -14.99 15.22 13.21
N LEU A 29 -15.29 14.51 12.11
CA LEU A 29 -14.67 13.24 11.78
C LEU A 29 -13.22 13.44 11.35
N LYS A 30 -12.29 13.24 12.28
CA LYS A 30 -10.85 13.38 12.06
C LYS A 30 -10.24 12.18 11.33
N ARG A 31 -10.66 11.94 10.07
CA ARG A 31 -10.21 10.79 9.25
C ARG A 31 -8.68 10.64 9.17
N TRP A 32 -7.96 11.75 9.18
CA TRP A 32 -6.50 11.75 9.15
C TRP A 32 -5.87 10.95 10.31
N MET A 33 -6.56 10.78 11.45
CA MET A 33 -6.06 9.97 12.56
C MET A 33 -6.00 8.48 12.21
N TYR A 34 -7.02 7.96 11.51
CA TYR A 34 -6.98 6.60 10.98
C TYR A 34 -5.95 6.48 9.86
N GLU A 35 -5.77 7.53 9.07
CA GLU A 35 -4.77 7.49 8.01
C GLU A 35 -3.34 7.51 8.55
N ALA A 36 -3.10 8.19 9.67
CA ALA A 36 -1.84 8.08 10.41
C ALA A 36 -1.59 6.64 10.92
N LEU A 37 -2.63 5.99 11.49
CA LEU A 37 -2.54 4.58 11.89
C LEU A 37 -2.25 3.68 10.68
N LYS A 38 -2.97 3.88 9.56
CA LYS A 38 -2.80 3.12 8.32
C LYS A 38 -1.41 3.29 7.72
N MET A 39 -0.89 4.52 7.66
CA MET A 39 0.48 4.80 7.26
C MET A 39 1.48 4.03 8.13
N ALA A 40 1.34 4.11 9.46
CA ALA A 40 2.25 3.44 10.37
C ALA A 40 2.22 1.90 10.25
N SER A 41 1.06 1.31 9.90
CA SER A 41 0.97 -0.13 9.63
C SER A 41 1.47 -0.54 8.25
N GLU A 42 1.25 0.29 7.23
CA GLU A 42 1.55 -0.04 5.83
C GLU A 42 3.00 0.24 5.44
N VAL A 43 3.61 1.30 5.96
CA VAL A 43 4.96 1.72 5.56
C VAL A 43 6.02 0.62 5.70
N PRO A 44 6.05 -0.20 6.77
CA PRO A 44 6.99 -1.32 6.86
C PRO A 44 6.83 -2.33 5.70
N ARG A 45 5.58 -2.65 5.31
CA ARG A 45 5.27 -3.51 4.16
C ARG A 45 5.69 -2.85 2.85
N MET A 46 5.41 -1.55 2.70
CA MET A 46 5.77 -0.79 1.51
C MET A 46 7.29 -0.75 1.29
N ALA A 47 8.08 -0.52 2.34
CA ALA A 47 9.53 -0.51 2.25
C ALA A 47 10.07 -1.87 1.77
N LEU A 48 9.52 -2.98 2.30
CA LEU A 48 9.85 -4.33 1.84
C LEU A 48 9.53 -4.50 0.35
N LEU A 49 8.33 -4.13 -0.08
CA LEU A 49 7.91 -4.28 -1.47
C LEU A 49 8.78 -3.44 -2.42
N ILE A 50 9.07 -2.19 -2.08
CA ILE A 50 9.93 -1.32 -2.89
C ILE A 50 11.33 -1.93 -3.03
N GLY A 51 11.88 -2.49 -1.96
CA GLY A 51 13.14 -3.26 -2.01
C GLY A 51 13.05 -4.48 -2.92
N MET A 52 11.96 -5.26 -2.84
CA MET A 52 11.73 -6.40 -3.74
C MET A 52 11.63 -5.97 -5.21
N GLU A 53 10.93 -4.87 -5.51
CA GLU A 53 10.88 -4.31 -6.87
C GLU A 53 12.28 -3.90 -7.35
N ARG A 54 13.04 -3.20 -6.51
CA ARG A 54 14.43 -2.81 -6.81
C ARG A 54 15.33 -4.00 -7.09
N HIS A 55 15.15 -5.12 -6.37
CA HIS A 55 15.92 -6.35 -6.56
C HIS A 55 15.40 -7.25 -7.68
N GLY A 56 14.23 -6.95 -8.27
CA GLY A 56 13.59 -7.85 -9.24
C GLY A 56 13.04 -9.14 -8.62
N GLU A 57 12.71 -9.11 -7.33
CA GLU A 57 12.25 -10.24 -6.52
C GLU A 57 10.71 -10.28 -6.36
N LEU A 58 9.98 -9.42 -7.07
CA LEU A 58 8.52 -9.50 -7.10
C LEU A 58 8.05 -10.88 -7.61
N PRO A 59 6.92 -11.40 -7.09
CA PRO A 59 6.38 -12.68 -7.54
C PRO A 59 6.21 -12.74 -9.06
N LYS A 60 6.51 -13.89 -9.65
CA LYS A 60 6.39 -14.13 -11.09
C LYS A 60 5.15 -14.93 -11.47
N GLU A 61 4.47 -15.48 -10.47
CA GLU A 61 3.28 -16.31 -10.63
C GLU A 61 2.17 -15.79 -9.71
N HIS A 62 0.95 -15.78 -10.24
CA HIS A 62 -0.28 -15.42 -9.55
C HIS A 62 -1.11 -16.69 -9.33
N ARG A 63 -1.81 -16.77 -8.20
CA ARG A 63 -2.84 -17.79 -7.95
C ARG A 63 -4.08 -17.10 -7.41
N GLN A 64 -5.25 -17.39 -8.00
CA GLN A 64 -6.52 -16.79 -7.55
C GLN A 64 -6.90 -17.25 -6.13
N CYS A 65 -6.65 -18.52 -5.82
CA CYS A 65 -6.77 -19.08 -4.48
C CYS A 65 -5.68 -20.13 -4.25
N SER A 66 -5.55 -20.63 -3.02
CA SER A 66 -4.51 -21.60 -2.64
C SER A 66 -4.47 -22.87 -3.50
N LEU A 67 -5.61 -23.30 -4.06
CA LEU A 67 -5.76 -24.49 -4.89
C LEU A 67 -5.85 -24.19 -6.40
N SER A 68 -5.83 -22.92 -6.80
CA SER A 68 -5.88 -22.53 -8.22
C SER A 68 -4.54 -22.84 -8.91
N PRO A 69 -4.56 -23.12 -10.23
CA PRO A 69 -3.34 -23.18 -11.01
C PRO A 69 -2.58 -21.85 -10.93
N ALA A 70 -1.26 -21.92 -11.08
CA ALA A 70 -0.40 -20.76 -11.14
C ALA A 70 -0.39 -20.19 -12.56
N ASP A 71 -0.63 -18.89 -12.67
CA ASP A 71 -0.57 -18.15 -13.93
C ASP A 71 0.64 -17.21 -13.91
N PRO A 72 1.39 -17.07 -15.02
CA PRO A 72 2.49 -16.13 -15.09
C PRO A 72 1.98 -14.69 -14.93
N ILE A 73 2.71 -13.88 -14.17
CA ILE A 73 2.44 -12.44 -14.03
C ILE A 73 3.27 -11.71 -15.10
N PRO A 74 2.64 -11.11 -16.12
CA PRO A 74 3.36 -10.34 -17.12
C PRO A 74 3.87 -9.02 -16.53
N ASP A 75 5.17 -8.76 -16.67
CA ASP A 75 5.83 -7.50 -16.29
C ASP A 75 5.40 -6.99 -14.91
N ASN A 76 5.60 -7.81 -13.87
CA ASN A 76 5.16 -7.44 -12.52
C ASN A 76 5.92 -6.21 -12.02
N HIS A 77 5.18 -5.22 -11.51
CA HIS A 77 5.69 -3.96 -10.98
C HIS A 77 4.78 -3.46 -9.87
N LEU A 78 5.28 -2.53 -9.06
CA LEU A 78 4.49 -1.84 -8.06
C LEU A 78 3.81 -0.62 -8.65
N GLN A 79 2.55 -0.44 -8.28
CA GLN A 79 1.76 0.73 -8.59
C GLN A 79 1.15 1.25 -7.28
N CYS A 80 1.27 2.55 -7.03
CA CYS A 80 0.58 3.15 -5.89
C CYS A 80 -0.93 3.27 -6.17
N CYS A 81 -1.74 3.37 -5.13
CA CYS A 81 -3.19 3.54 -5.25
C CYS A 81 -3.63 4.82 -5.98
N LEU A 82 -2.71 5.77 -6.20
CA LEU A 82 -2.93 6.96 -7.04
C LEU A 82 -2.73 6.70 -8.54
N GLY A 83 -2.38 5.46 -8.93
CA GLY A 83 -2.30 5.06 -10.33
C GLY A 83 -0.91 5.13 -10.97
N VAL A 84 0.14 5.43 -10.19
CA VAL A 84 1.50 5.64 -10.72
C VAL A 84 2.40 4.46 -10.40
N GLN A 85 3.14 3.96 -11.39
CA GLN A 85 4.17 2.94 -11.17
C GLN A 85 5.29 3.49 -10.29
N CYS A 86 5.65 2.77 -9.23
CA CYS A 86 6.62 3.23 -8.24
C CYS A 86 7.98 3.55 -8.85
N SER A 87 8.47 2.66 -9.73
CA SER A 87 9.71 2.83 -10.49
C SER A 87 9.73 4.03 -11.45
N LYS A 88 8.56 4.59 -11.78
CA LYS A 88 8.41 5.77 -12.68
C LYS A 88 7.93 7.02 -11.94
N CYS A 89 7.68 6.94 -10.63
CA CYS A 89 7.16 8.05 -9.86
C CYS A 89 8.26 9.12 -9.68
N PRO A 90 8.06 10.37 -10.16
CA PRO A 90 9.10 11.41 -10.07
C PRO A 90 9.47 11.76 -8.63
N HIS A 91 8.51 11.67 -7.70
CA HIS A 91 8.75 11.93 -6.29
C HIS A 91 9.65 10.86 -5.65
N LEU A 92 9.48 9.59 -6.02
CA LEU A 92 10.31 8.51 -5.50
C LEU A 92 11.70 8.51 -6.14
N LEU A 93 11.79 8.78 -7.44
CA LEU A 93 13.05 8.92 -8.16
C LEU A 93 13.91 10.08 -7.65
N ALA A 94 13.30 11.14 -7.11
CA ALA A 94 14.04 12.23 -6.49
C ALA A 94 14.86 11.78 -5.27
N LEU A 95 14.40 10.74 -4.56
CA LEU A 95 15.05 10.19 -3.35
C LEU A 95 16.25 9.30 -3.67
N ASP A 96 16.40 8.83 -4.91
CA ASP A 96 17.58 8.05 -5.33
C ASP A 96 18.89 8.86 -5.28
N ARG A 97 18.79 10.18 -5.07
CA ARG A 97 19.93 11.10 -4.94
C ARG A 97 20.51 11.14 -3.52
N MET A 98 19.97 10.38 -2.57
CA MET A 98 20.48 10.34 -1.19
C MET A 98 21.82 9.58 -1.13
N GLU A 99 22.94 10.30 -0.99
CA GLU A 99 24.30 9.71 -1.12
C GLU A 99 24.87 9.05 0.15
N ARG A 100 24.37 9.41 1.34
CA ARG A 100 24.97 9.03 2.64
C ARG A 100 24.20 7.95 3.39
N VAL A 101 23.41 7.15 2.68
CA VAL A 101 22.49 6.18 3.25
C VAL A 101 22.57 4.86 2.47
N THR A 102 22.05 3.79 3.05
CA THR A 102 21.96 2.50 2.36
C THR A 102 20.78 2.46 1.38
N PRO A 103 20.76 1.54 0.39
CA PRO A 103 19.59 1.35 -0.46
C PRO A 103 18.30 1.08 0.32
N ASP A 104 18.37 0.33 1.42
CA ASP A 104 17.22 0.02 2.27
C ASP A 104 16.70 1.27 3.01
N ASP A 105 17.57 2.21 3.34
CA ASP A 105 17.18 3.53 3.87
C ASP A 105 16.45 4.35 2.80
N ILE A 106 16.87 4.28 1.54
CA ILE A 106 16.18 4.92 0.41
C ILE A 106 14.80 4.28 0.22
N ASP A 107 14.69 2.95 0.25
CA ASP A 107 13.42 2.23 0.13
C ASP A 107 12.46 2.63 1.28
N THR A 108 13.01 2.79 2.49
CA THR A 108 12.27 3.32 3.65
C THR A 108 11.81 4.76 3.43
N ALA A 109 12.68 5.64 2.94
CA ALA A 109 12.33 7.03 2.64
C ALA A 109 11.26 7.12 1.55
N LYS A 110 11.35 6.28 0.50
CA LYS A 110 10.35 6.15 -0.55
C LYS A 110 9.00 5.69 0.00
N ALA A 111 8.98 4.69 0.87
CA ALA A 111 7.76 4.20 1.51
C ALA A 111 7.05 5.30 2.31
N TRP A 112 7.78 6.02 3.18
CA TRP A 112 7.24 7.14 3.94
C TRP A 112 6.73 8.28 3.03
N THR A 113 7.51 8.63 2.01
CA THR A 113 7.14 9.70 1.07
C THR A 113 5.90 9.35 0.26
N CYS A 114 5.81 8.10 -0.22
CA CYS A 114 4.63 7.60 -0.93
C CYS A 114 3.40 7.60 -0.02
N ALA A 115 3.53 7.08 1.21
CA ALA A 115 2.44 7.04 2.18
C ALA A 115 1.93 8.44 2.54
N ALA A 116 2.85 9.40 2.75
CA ALA A 116 2.49 10.79 3.03
C ALA A 116 1.78 11.45 1.83
N HIS A 117 2.25 11.20 0.61
CA HIS A 117 1.62 11.70 -0.61
C HIS A 117 0.20 11.12 -0.78
N ILE A 118 0.02 9.82 -0.56
CA ILE A 118 -1.30 9.17 -0.59
C ILE A 118 -2.24 9.80 0.45
N ALA A 119 -1.79 9.95 1.70
CA ALA A 119 -2.60 10.55 2.75
C ALA A 119 -2.98 12.02 2.43
N PHE A 120 -2.06 12.77 1.82
CA PHE A 120 -2.30 14.14 1.37
C PHE A 120 -3.36 14.22 0.26
N GLU A 121 -3.32 13.30 -0.71
CA GLU A 121 -4.26 13.23 -1.85
C GLU A 121 -5.63 12.62 -1.50
N GLY A 122 -5.88 12.32 -0.22
CA GLY A 122 -7.18 11.84 0.28
C GLY A 122 -7.21 10.36 0.66
N GLY A 123 -6.04 9.72 0.76
CA GLY A 123 -5.87 8.35 1.25
C GLY A 123 -6.17 7.28 0.21
N ASP A 124 -6.12 6.03 0.64
CA ASP A 124 -6.54 4.88 -0.19
C ASP A 124 -8.06 4.75 -0.18
N ARG A 125 -8.67 5.31 -1.22
CA ARG A 125 -10.14 5.44 -1.38
C ARG A 125 -10.84 4.12 -1.67
N MET A 126 -10.13 3.17 -2.28
CA MET A 126 -10.68 1.86 -2.66
C MET A 126 -10.47 0.81 -1.56
N ASN A 127 -9.68 1.12 -0.53
CA ASN A 127 -9.29 0.21 0.55
C ASN A 127 -8.60 -1.06 0.05
N GLU A 128 -7.82 -0.93 -1.02
CA GLU A 128 -7.04 -2.03 -1.62
C GLU A 128 -5.59 -2.07 -1.13
N GLY A 129 -5.16 -1.04 -0.39
CA GLY A 129 -3.78 -0.85 0.09
C GLY A 129 -3.07 0.27 -0.64
N TYR A 130 -1.91 0.68 -0.11
CA TYR A 130 -1.15 1.82 -0.68
C TYR A 130 -0.35 1.45 -1.92
N LEU A 131 0.21 0.24 -1.95
CA LEU A 131 0.93 -0.31 -3.09
C LEU A 131 0.28 -1.63 -3.50
N LEU A 132 0.07 -1.74 -4.81
CA LEU A 132 -0.51 -2.88 -5.51
C LEU A 132 0.52 -3.44 -6.50
N THR A 133 0.43 -4.73 -6.78
CA THR A 133 1.16 -5.44 -7.82
C THR A 133 0.24 -5.76 -9.00
N VAL A 134 0.80 -6.19 -10.12
CA VAL A 134 0.00 -6.69 -11.26
C VAL A 134 -0.83 -7.91 -10.86
N SER A 135 -0.33 -8.74 -9.94
CA SER A 135 -1.08 -9.87 -9.38
C SER A 135 -2.36 -9.42 -8.65
N ASP A 136 -2.31 -8.31 -7.91
CA ASP A 136 -3.50 -7.78 -7.22
C ASP A 136 -4.55 -7.35 -8.24
N ARG A 137 -4.12 -6.77 -9.36
CA ARG A 137 -5.04 -6.43 -10.46
C ARG A 137 -5.64 -7.69 -11.11
N MET A 138 -4.82 -8.70 -11.39
CA MET A 138 -5.29 -9.99 -11.93
C MET A 138 -6.34 -10.63 -11.01
N PHE A 139 -6.15 -10.54 -9.70
CA PHE A 139 -7.11 -11.04 -8.71
C PHE A 139 -8.47 -10.34 -8.86
N TRP A 140 -8.47 -9.00 -8.87
CA TRP A 140 -9.69 -8.21 -8.93
C TRP A 140 -10.39 -8.30 -10.28
N ASP A 141 -9.66 -8.39 -11.39
CA ASP A 141 -10.23 -8.61 -12.73
C ASP A 141 -11.04 -9.91 -12.74
N ARG A 142 -10.46 -11.01 -12.23
CA ARG A 142 -11.15 -12.30 -12.13
C ARG A 142 -12.35 -12.28 -11.19
N VAL A 143 -12.25 -11.57 -10.06
CA VAL A 143 -13.40 -11.38 -9.16
C VAL A 143 -14.53 -10.65 -9.90
N CYS A 144 -14.23 -9.55 -10.59
CA CYS A 144 -15.22 -8.80 -11.35
C CYS A 144 -15.85 -9.62 -12.47
N GLU A 145 -15.05 -10.37 -13.24
CA GLU A 145 -15.53 -11.29 -14.27
C GLU A 145 -16.50 -12.33 -13.69
N SER A 146 -16.11 -13.01 -12.61
CA SER A 146 -16.93 -14.06 -11.99
C SER A 146 -18.26 -13.56 -11.44
N LEU A 147 -18.29 -12.33 -10.90
CA LEU A 147 -19.51 -11.72 -10.39
C LEU A 147 -20.37 -11.14 -11.52
N GLY A 148 -19.75 -10.67 -12.60
CA GLY A 148 -20.44 -10.15 -13.78
C GLY A 148 -21.14 -11.25 -14.60
N GLU A 149 -20.57 -12.46 -14.63
CA GLU A 149 -21.20 -13.64 -15.26
C GLU A 149 -22.37 -14.22 -14.45
N ALA A 150 -22.47 -13.87 -13.17
CA ALA A 150 -23.57 -14.29 -12.29
C ALA A 150 -24.81 -13.37 -12.38
N MET A 151 -24.79 -12.38 -13.28
CA MET A 151 -25.90 -11.45 -13.58
C MET A 151 -26.45 -11.67 -14.98
#